data_AF-A0A969SAP9-F1
#
_entry.id   AF-A0A969SAP9-F1
#
_cell.length_a   1.000
_cell.length_b   1.000
_cell.length_c   1.000
_cell.angle_alpha   90.00
_cell.angle_beta   90.00
_cell.angle_gamma   90.00
#
_symmetry.space_group_name_H-M   'P 1'
#
loop_
_entity.id
_entity.type
_entity.pdbx_description
1 polymer ?
#
loop_
_entity_poly.entity_id
_entity_poly.type
_entity_poly.pdbx_seq_one_letter_code
_entity_poly.pdbx_strand_id
1 'polypeptide(L)'
;MHRLHESCSVALGAFNNPSQKYSQQELLEQYQIIPRYRQLLCRWLDVLVEQGHLQFNDEVYTNLLPLSANSINTLVEEFKVKWANTPQQIELIQSCGENLTEVLIGEKEPLELHTATLAKEGEISRQNLAADIYYNAIIRAVLEVVVKLLPPNVNLRILEIGGGTGIATAELLPVLPSKQSNYTFTDVGGFFLTEAKKKF
;
A
#
# COMPACT_ATOMS: atom_id res chain seq x y z
N MET A 1 3.39 9.56 -2.95
CA MET A 1 4.30 8.46 -3.37
C MET A 1 5.61 8.98 -3.94
N HIS A 2 5.60 9.81 -5.00
CA HIS A 2 6.81 10.27 -5.71
C HIS A 2 7.99 10.79 -4.86
N ARG A 3 7.72 11.46 -3.73
CA ARG A 3 8.78 12.11 -2.91
C ARG A 3 9.28 11.27 -1.73
N LEU A 4 8.68 10.10 -1.47
CA LEU A 4 9.22 9.16 -0.48
C LEU A 4 10.53 8.53 -0.96
N HIS A 5 10.71 8.40 -2.27
CA HIS A 5 11.87 7.77 -2.91
C HIS A 5 13.15 8.63 -2.82
N GLU A 6 13.00 9.96 -2.86
CA GLU A 6 14.13 10.88 -2.68
C GLU A 6 14.57 10.98 -1.23
N SER A 7 13.62 11.00 -0.28
CA SER A 7 13.93 10.90 1.16
C SER A 7 14.69 9.62 1.48
N CYS A 8 14.37 8.52 0.79
CA CYS A 8 15.12 7.27 0.90
C CYS A 8 16.52 7.37 0.29
N SER A 9 16.69 8.01 -0.87
CA SER A 9 18.02 8.21 -1.47
C SER A 9 18.93 9.04 -0.55
N VAL A 10 18.40 10.11 0.04
CA VAL A 10 19.13 10.96 1.02
C VAL A 10 19.38 10.22 2.34
N ALA A 11 18.40 9.44 2.83
CA ALA A 11 18.56 8.62 4.06
C ALA A 11 19.52 7.44 3.87
N LEU A 12 19.61 6.89 2.66
CA LEU A 12 20.66 5.94 2.27
C LEU A 12 22.02 6.65 2.14
N GLY A 13 22.04 7.97 1.98
CA GLY A 13 23.26 8.76 1.81
C GLY A 13 23.71 8.90 0.35
N ALA A 14 22.86 8.54 -0.60
CA ALA A 14 23.09 8.69 -2.04
C ALA A 14 22.86 10.14 -2.47
N PHE A 15 23.65 10.59 -3.45
CA PHE A 15 23.56 11.93 -4.07
C PHE A 15 23.73 13.12 -3.11
N ASN A 16 24.29 12.93 -1.92
CA ASN A 16 24.63 14.01 -0.99
C ASN A 16 25.68 14.99 -1.54
N ASN A 17 26.46 14.55 -2.54
CA ASN A 17 27.38 15.37 -3.28
C ASN A 17 26.90 15.52 -4.74
N PRO A 18 26.67 16.74 -5.26
CA PRO A 18 26.22 16.97 -6.63
C PRO A 18 27.15 16.40 -7.71
N SER A 19 28.42 16.14 -7.41
CA SER A 19 29.37 15.53 -8.35
C SER A 19 29.35 14.00 -8.35
N GLN A 20 28.67 13.36 -7.39
CA GLN A 20 28.55 11.90 -7.36
C GLN A 20 27.60 11.41 -8.45
N LYS A 21 28.01 10.30 -9.05
CA LYS A 21 27.26 9.56 -10.06
C LYS A 21 27.16 8.12 -9.58
N TYR A 22 26.05 7.48 -9.88
CA TYR A 22 25.87 6.07 -9.53
C TYR A 22 25.27 5.33 -10.72
N SER A 23 25.86 4.21 -11.09
CA SER A 23 25.17 3.19 -11.87
C SER A 23 24.08 2.54 -11.00
N GLN A 24 23.14 1.88 -11.67
CA GLN A 24 22.13 1.08 -10.98
C GLN A 24 22.77 0.02 -10.06
N GLN A 25 23.81 -0.67 -10.55
CA GLN A 25 24.46 -1.73 -9.79
C GLN A 25 25.14 -1.18 -8.52
N GLU A 26 25.83 -0.04 -8.63
CA GLU A 26 26.45 0.62 -7.47
C GLU A 26 25.42 0.99 -6.42
N LEU A 27 24.27 1.57 -6.78
CA LEU A 27 23.20 1.86 -5.81
C LEU A 27 22.71 0.59 -5.10
N LEU A 28 22.50 -0.49 -5.83
CA LEU A 28 21.98 -1.74 -5.26
C LEU A 28 22.99 -2.41 -4.32
N GLU A 29 24.27 -2.40 -4.68
CA GLU A 29 25.33 -3.07 -3.93
C GLU A 29 25.85 -2.23 -2.76
N GLN A 30 26.18 -0.96 -3.00
CA GLN A 30 26.73 -0.06 -1.98
C GLN A 30 25.75 0.13 -0.82
N TYR A 31 24.45 0.21 -1.12
CA TYR A 31 23.40 0.38 -0.13
C TYR A 31 22.75 -0.93 0.31
N GLN A 32 23.34 -2.08 -0.06
CA GLN A 32 22.95 -3.41 0.41
C GLN A 32 21.45 -3.72 0.23
N ILE A 33 20.88 -3.27 -0.90
CA ILE A 33 19.47 -3.45 -1.21
C ILE A 33 19.20 -4.93 -1.47
N ILE A 34 18.29 -5.52 -0.67
CA ILE A 34 18.02 -6.96 -0.74
C ILE A 34 17.33 -7.33 -2.07
N PRO A 35 17.52 -8.56 -2.58
CA PRO A 35 16.97 -8.98 -3.88
C PRO A 35 15.48 -8.67 -4.08
N ARG A 36 14.67 -8.81 -3.01
CA ARG A 36 13.22 -8.54 -3.00
C ARG A 36 12.86 -7.13 -3.48
N TYR A 37 13.69 -6.12 -3.20
CA TYR A 37 13.36 -4.72 -3.45
C TYR A 37 14.18 -4.06 -4.56
N ARG A 38 15.11 -4.78 -5.20
CA ARG A 38 15.96 -4.21 -6.25
C ARG A 38 15.14 -3.65 -7.41
N GLN A 39 14.18 -4.43 -7.92
CA GLN A 39 13.31 -4.00 -9.02
C GLN A 39 12.46 -2.78 -8.63
N LEU A 40 11.97 -2.75 -7.38
CA LEU A 40 11.17 -1.65 -6.86
C LEU A 40 11.98 -0.35 -6.80
N LEU A 41 13.20 -0.40 -6.26
CA LEU A 41 14.08 0.77 -6.21
C LEU A 41 14.43 1.26 -7.63
N CYS A 42 14.72 0.36 -8.56
CA CYS A 42 15.00 0.75 -9.95
C CYS A 42 13.79 1.48 -10.58
N ARG A 43 12.58 0.95 -10.39
CA ARG A 43 11.37 1.63 -10.87
C ARG A 43 11.20 3.01 -10.24
N TRP A 44 11.58 3.20 -8.98
CA TRP A 44 11.53 4.52 -8.34
C TRP A 44 12.53 5.49 -8.95
N LEU A 45 13.76 5.06 -9.21
CA LEU A 45 14.76 5.87 -9.91
C LEU A 45 14.25 6.28 -11.30
N ASP A 46 13.64 5.35 -12.04
CA ASP A 46 13.03 5.65 -13.34
C ASP A 46 11.93 6.71 -13.23
N VAL A 47 11.05 6.61 -12.22
CA VAL A 47 10.02 7.63 -11.97
C VAL A 47 10.65 8.99 -11.66
N LEU A 48 11.75 9.04 -10.91
CA LEU A 48 12.47 10.30 -10.65
C LEU A 48 13.05 10.89 -11.94
N VAL A 49 13.53 10.05 -12.85
CA VAL A 49 14.01 10.48 -14.18
C VAL A 49 12.86 10.99 -15.05
N GLU A 50 11.75 10.24 -15.13
CA GLU A 50 10.54 10.62 -15.88
C GLU A 50 9.98 11.97 -15.42
N GLN A 51 10.09 12.29 -14.13
CA GLN A 51 9.64 13.56 -13.55
C GLN A 51 10.69 14.67 -13.60
N GLY A 52 11.90 14.40 -14.12
CA GLY A 52 12.98 15.37 -14.21
C GLY A 52 13.65 15.70 -12.87
N HIS A 53 13.40 14.91 -11.82
CA HIS A 53 14.05 15.04 -10.51
C HIS A 53 15.43 14.37 -10.45
N LEU A 54 15.68 13.43 -11.35
CA LEU A 54 16.95 12.74 -11.50
C LEU A 54 17.35 12.74 -12.99
N GLN A 55 18.64 12.77 -13.30
CA GLN A 55 19.12 12.61 -14.66
C GLN A 55 19.74 11.23 -14.84
N PHE A 56 19.48 10.61 -15.98
CA PHE A 56 20.09 9.33 -16.35
C PHE A 56 20.70 9.43 -17.74
N ASN A 57 22.03 9.38 -17.83
CA ASN A 57 22.81 9.45 -19.06
C ASN A 57 24.03 8.55 -18.92
N ASP A 58 24.51 7.96 -20.02
CA ASP A 58 25.72 7.10 -20.02
C ASP A 58 25.68 6.01 -18.93
N GLU A 59 24.52 5.38 -18.75
CA GLU A 59 24.27 4.31 -17.75
C GLU A 59 24.43 4.72 -16.28
N VAL A 60 24.49 6.03 -16.00
CA VAL A 60 24.63 6.55 -14.63
C VAL A 60 23.55 7.57 -14.29
N TYR A 61 23.07 7.46 -13.05
CA TYR A 61 22.21 8.44 -12.41
C TYR A 61 23.04 9.60 -11.87
N THR A 62 22.57 10.82 -12.10
CA THR A 62 23.24 12.07 -11.72
C THR A 62 22.22 13.16 -11.38
N ASN A 63 22.69 14.22 -10.72
CA ASN A 63 21.92 15.45 -10.52
C ASN A 63 20.53 15.21 -9.89
N LEU A 64 20.47 14.47 -8.79
CA LEU A 64 19.26 14.39 -7.97
C LEU A 64 18.96 15.79 -7.44
N LEU A 65 17.78 16.33 -7.76
CA LEU A 65 17.37 17.64 -7.27
C LEU A 65 17.18 17.58 -5.74
N PRO A 66 17.76 18.54 -4.98
CA PRO A 66 17.65 18.51 -3.53
C PRO A 66 16.22 18.83 -3.09
N LEU A 67 15.65 17.97 -2.24
CA LEU A 67 14.45 18.28 -1.46
C LEU A 67 14.83 18.56 -0.01
N SER A 68 14.30 19.64 0.55
CA SER A 68 14.49 19.95 1.96
C SER A 68 13.52 19.14 2.83
N ALA A 69 13.99 18.69 4.00
CA ALA A 69 13.13 18.06 5.00
C ALA A 69 11.93 18.95 5.39
N ASN A 70 12.14 20.27 5.41
CA ASN A 70 11.07 21.24 5.65
C ASN A 70 9.97 21.15 4.58
N SER A 71 10.33 21.01 3.30
CA SER A 71 9.36 20.84 2.22
C SER A 71 8.52 19.57 2.38
N ILE A 72 9.12 18.48 2.85
CA ILE A 72 8.42 17.22 3.12
C ILE A 72 7.45 17.40 4.28
N ASN A 73 7.92 17.97 5.39
CA ASN A 73 7.09 18.21 6.58
C ASN A 73 5.90 19.13 6.27
N THR A 74 6.12 20.22 5.52
CA THR A 74 5.03 21.10 5.08
C THR A 74 3.99 20.35 4.26
N LEU A 75 4.42 19.51 3.32
CA LEU A 75 3.49 18.69 2.53
C LEU A 75 2.71 17.70 3.40
N VAL A 76 3.37 17.04 4.35
CA VAL A 76 2.71 16.11 5.29
C VAL A 76 1.60 16.84 6.06
N GLU A 77 1.88 18.03 6.60
CA GLU A 77 0.87 18.84 7.30
C GLU A 77 -0.27 19.28 6.37
N GLU A 78 0.02 19.71 5.14
CA GLU A 78 -1.01 20.01 4.14
C GLU A 78 -1.90 18.80 3.83
N PHE A 79 -1.31 17.62 3.70
CA PHE A 79 -2.04 16.38 3.42
C PHE A 79 -2.86 15.93 4.63
N LYS A 80 -2.38 16.08 5.86
CA LYS A 80 -3.16 15.82 7.08
C LYS A 80 -4.43 16.67 7.11
N VAL A 81 -4.35 17.93 6.71
CA VAL A 81 -5.53 18.82 6.62
C VAL A 81 -6.47 18.37 5.49
N LYS A 82 -5.94 18.14 4.28
CA LYS A 82 -6.76 17.75 3.12
C LYS A 82 -7.42 16.37 3.27
N TRP A 83 -6.77 15.45 3.98
CA TRP A 83 -7.20 14.05 4.17
C TRP A 83 -7.59 13.79 5.63
N ALA A 84 -8.11 14.82 6.33
CA ALA A 84 -8.49 14.73 7.73
C ALA A 84 -9.51 13.62 8.04
N ASN A 85 -10.30 13.19 7.04
CA ASN A 85 -11.27 12.10 7.18
C ASN A 85 -10.64 10.70 7.11
N THR A 86 -9.37 10.59 6.72
CA THR A 86 -8.66 9.31 6.55
C THR A 86 -7.22 9.41 7.09
N PRO A 87 -7.03 9.77 8.37
CA PRO A 87 -5.70 10.05 8.93
C PRO A 87 -4.77 8.83 8.90
N GLN A 88 -5.31 7.60 9.03
CA GLN A 88 -4.53 6.37 9.03
C GLN A 88 -3.78 6.13 7.71
N GLN A 89 -4.30 6.64 6.59
CA GLN A 89 -3.61 6.57 5.30
C GLN A 89 -2.36 7.45 5.28
N ILE A 90 -2.47 8.66 5.82
CA ILE A 90 -1.34 9.59 5.91
C ILE A 90 -0.31 9.05 6.91
N GLU A 91 -0.75 8.52 8.06
CA GLU A 91 0.12 7.85 9.03
C GLU A 91 0.86 6.66 8.41
N LEU A 92 0.18 5.83 7.60
CA LEU A 92 0.81 4.67 6.95
C LEU A 92 1.87 5.11 5.94
N ILE A 93 1.55 6.09 5.09
CA ILE A 93 2.48 6.62 4.08
C ILE A 93 3.70 7.24 4.77
N GLN A 94 3.49 7.99 5.86
CA GLN A 94 4.57 8.60 6.64
C GLN A 94 5.45 7.52 7.29
N SER A 95 4.84 6.55 7.98
CA SER A 95 5.53 5.42 8.61
C SER A 95 6.37 4.63 7.60
N CYS A 96 5.79 4.25 6.45
CA CYS A 96 6.53 3.58 5.39
C CYS A 96 7.67 4.42 4.84
N GLY A 97 7.50 5.75 4.76
CA GLY A 97 8.52 6.69 4.30
C GLY A 97 9.71 6.80 5.26
N GLU A 98 9.43 6.96 6.55
CA GLU A 98 10.44 7.10 7.60
C GLU A 98 11.26 5.81 7.80
N ASN A 99 10.64 4.65 7.55
CA ASN A 99 11.28 3.34 7.69
C ASN A 99 11.75 2.76 6.35
N LEU A 100 11.71 3.53 5.26
CA LEU A 100 11.87 3.01 3.90
C LEU A 100 13.25 2.39 3.69
N THR A 101 14.30 3.00 4.24
CA THR A 101 15.67 2.48 4.19
C THR A 101 15.78 1.11 4.86
N GLU A 102 15.33 0.98 6.10
CA GLU A 102 15.36 -0.27 6.86
C GLU A 102 14.55 -1.38 6.16
N VAL A 103 13.44 -1.02 5.52
CA VAL A 103 12.68 -1.96 4.68
C VAL A 103 13.50 -2.42 3.47
N LEU A 104 14.11 -1.50 2.72
CA LEU A 104 14.86 -1.84 1.51
C LEU A 104 16.09 -2.74 1.75
N ILE A 105 16.68 -2.65 2.94
CA ILE A 105 17.83 -3.49 3.36
C ILE A 105 17.39 -4.73 4.17
N GLY A 106 16.08 -4.91 4.40
CA GLY A 106 15.52 -6.09 5.07
C GLY A 106 15.63 -6.08 6.60
N GLU A 107 15.93 -4.94 7.22
CA GLU A 107 15.95 -4.77 8.68
C GLU A 107 14.54 -4.63 9.28
N LYS A 108 13.56 -4.17 8.48
CA LYS A 108 12.14 -4.10 8.89
C LYS A 108 11.24 -4.81 7.88
N GLU A 109 10.27 -5.55 8.38
CA GLU A 109 9.26 -6.19 7.54
C GLU A 109 8.12 -5.21 7.24
N PRO A 110 7.82 -4.87 5.98
CA PRO A 110 6.83 -3.85 5.63
C PRO A 110 5.42 -4.22 6.07
N LEU A 111 5.11 -5.51 6.18
CA LEU A 111 3.80 -5.95 6.66
C LEU A 111 3.59 -5.54 8.13
N GLU A 112 4.64 -5.54 8.95
CA GLU A 112 4.55 -5.11 10.35
C GLU A 112 4.18 -3.62 10.43
N LEU A 113 4.80 -2.77 9.59
CA LEU A 113 4.46 -1.34 9.48
C LEU A 113 2.99 -1.13 9.08
N HIS A 114 2.51 -1.94 8.13
CA HIS A 114 1.13 -1.91 7.68
C HIS A 114 0.18 -2.32 8.80
N THR A 115 0.44 -3.44 9.48
CA THR A 115 -0.40 -3.92 10.59
C THR A 115 -0.38 -3.00 11.79
N ALA A 116 0.77 -2.44 12.17
CA ALA A 116 0.88 -1.54 13.31
C ALA A 116 0.07 -0.26 13.10
N THR A 117 -0.04 0.20 11.85
CA THR A 117 -0.83 1.39 11.50
C THR A 117 -2.32 1.09 11.39
N LEU A 118 -2.69 -0.08 10.85
CA LEU A 118 -4.09 -0.46 10.63
C LEU A 118 -4.78 -1.06 11.86
N ALA A 119 -4.04 -1.71 12.75
CA ALA A 119 -4.54 -2.42 13.93
C ALA A 119 -4.43 -1.59 15.22
N LYS A 120 -4.38 -0.24 15.10
CA LYS A 120 -4.42 0.65 16.26
C LYS A 120 -5.67 0.29 17.09
N GLU A 121 -5.46 -0.07 18.36
CA GLU A 121 -6.48 -0.51 19.33
C GLU A 121 -6.99 -1.97 19.20
N GLY A 122 -6.28 -2.83 18.44
CA GLY A 122 -6.56 -4.28 18.42
C GLY A 122 -7.70 -4.70 17.48
N GLU A 123 -8.23 -3.78 16.69
CA GLU A 123 -9.16 -4.04 15.60
C GLU A 123 -8.59 -3.51 14.28
N ILE A 124 -8.73 -4.27 13.19
CA ILE A 124 -8.42 -3.77 11.85
C ILE A 124 -9.42 -2.66 11.53
N SER A 125 -8.96 -1.41 11.55
CA SER A 125 -9.79 -0.27 11.17
C SER A 125 -10.18 -0.39 9.70
N ARG A 126 -11.50 -0.44 9.43
CA ARG A 126 -12.00 -0.31 8.05
C ARG A 126 -11.65 1.10 7.58
N GLN A 127 -10.79 1.17 6.58
CA GLN A 127 -10.58 2.43 5.90
C GLN A 127 -11.85 2.73 5.10
N ASN A 128 -12.57 3.78 5.49
CA ASN A 128 -13.73 4.25 4.74
C ASN A 128 -13.23 5.21 3.64
N LEU A 129 -12.40 4.69 2.73
CA LEU A 129 -11.99 5.49 1.58
C LEU A 129 -13.23 5.73 0.71
N ALA A 130 -13.33 6.93 0.14
CA ALA A 130 -14.42 7.25 -0.77
C ALA A 130 -14.50 6.26 -1.95
N ALA A 131 -13.35 5.76 -2.41
CA ALA A 131 -13.27 4.72 -3.42
C ALA A 131 -13.90 3.40 -2.94
N ASP A 132 -13.59 2.97 -1.71
CA ASP A 132 -14.15 1.72 -1.15
C ASP A 132 -15.67 1.83 -1.04
N ILE A 133 -16.20 2.94 -0.53
CA ILE A 133 -17.66 3.18 -0.45
C ILE A 133 -18.31 3.04 -1.84
N TYR A 134 -17.70 3.66 -2.86
CA TYR A 134 -18.23 3.63 -4.23
C TYR A 134 -18.20 2.22 -4.83
N TYR A 135 -17.05 1.55 -4.80
CA TYR A 135 -16.91 0.21 -5.38
C TYR A 135 -17.70 -0.84 -4.60
N ASN A 136 -17.80 -0.70 -3.28
CA ASN A 136 -18.61 -1.57 -2.44
C ASN A 136 -20.11 -1.45 -2.77
N ALA A 137 -20.60 -0.24 -3.00
CA ALA A 137 -21.98 -0.04 -3.43
C ALA A 137 -22.26 -0.71 -4.78
N ILE A 138 -21.30 -0.67 -5.72
CA ILE A 138 -21.42 -1.34 -7.02
C ILE A 138 -21.47 -2.86 -6.85
N ILE A 139 -20.51 -3.46 -6.17
CA ILE A 139 -20.45 -4.93 -6.01
C ILE A 139 -21.67 -5.45 -5.23
N ARG A 140 -22.14 -4.69 -4.23
CA ARG A 140 -23.38 -4.97 -3.51
C ARG A 140 -24.59 -4.96 -4.44
N ALA A 141 -24.77 -3.90 -5.24
CA ALA A 141 -25.89 -3.80 -6.17
C ALA A 141 -25.90 -4.93 -7.21
N VAL A 142 -24.71 -5.32 -7.71
CA VAL A 142 -24.57 -6.48 -8.60
C VAL A 142 -25.02 -7.76 -7.89
N LEU A 143 -24.59 -7.99 -6.65
CA LEU A 143 -24.95 -9.18 -5.90
C LEU A 143 -26.46 -9.21 -5.58
N GLU A 144 -27.08 -8.08 -5.25
CA GLU A 144 -28.52 -7.99 -5.00
C GLU A 144 -29.33 -8.44 -6.22
N VAL A 145 -28.90 -8.08 -7.43
CA VAL A 145 -29.53 -8.54 -8.68
C VAL A 145 -29.32 -10.05 -8.87
N VAL A 146 -28.11 -10.56 -8.63
CA VAL A 146 -27.82 -12.00 -8.73
C VAL A 146 -28.69 -12.81 -7.77
N VAL A 147 -28.81 -12.38 -6.52
CA VAL A 147 -29.64 -13.04 -5.50
C VAL A 147 -31.11 -12.99 -5.89
N LYS A 148 -31.61 -11.85 -6.40
CA LYS A 148 -33.01 -11.72 -6.84
C LYS A 148 -33.37 -12.67 -7.99
N LEU A 149 -32.41 -12.95 -8.86
CA LEU A 149 -32.59 -13.83 -10.02
C LEU A 149 -32.27 -15.30 -9.70
N LEU A 150 -31.85 -15.61 -8.48
CA LEU A 150 -31.46 -16.96 -8.08
C LEU A 150 -32.68 -17.89 -8.04
N PRO A 151 -32.67 -19.01 -8.79
CA PRO A 151 -33.76 -19.98 -8.70
C PRO A 151 -33.83 -20.62 -7.30
N PRO A 152 -35.01 -20.96 -6.77
CA PRO A 152 -35.18 -21.46 -5.39
C PRO A 152 -34.36 -22.71 -5.04
N ASN A 153 -33.97 -23.52 -6.03
CA ASN A 153 -33.27 -24.79 -5.86
C ASN A 153 -31.77 -24.70 -6.21
N VAL A 154 -31.24 -23.49 -6.42
CA VAL A 154 -29.82 -23.28 -6.73
C VAL A 154 -29.12 -22.73 -5.50
N ASN A 155 -28.01 -23.35 -5.12
CA ASN A 155 -27.15 -22.86 -4.04
C ASN A 155 -26.00 -22.03 -4.62
N LEU A 156 -25.95 -20.75 -4.26
CA LEU A 156 -24.91 -19.82 -4.68
C LEU A 156 -23.59 -20.13 -3.95
N ARG A 157 -22.48 -20.22 -4.67
CA ARG A 157 -21.15 -20.47 -4.09
C ARG A 157 -20.24 -19.31 -4.46
N ILE A 158 -19.69 -18.63 -3.46
CA ILE A 158 -18.82 -17.47 -3.63
C ILE A 158 -17.47 -17.77 -3.01
N LEU A 159 -16.41 -17.46 -3.74
CA LEU A 159 -15.03 -17.49 -3.27
C LEU A 159 -14.47 -16.07 -3.35
N GLU A 160 -14.11 -15.51 -2.21
CA GLU A 160 -13.38 -14.25 -2.13
C GLU A 160 -11.88 -14.53 -2.04
N ILE A 161 -11.12 -14.06 -3.02
CA ILE A 161 -9.67 -14.23 -3.10
C ILE A 161 -9.00 -12.95 -2.61
N GLY A 162 -8.17 -13.06 -1.58
CA GLY A 162 -7.50 -11.90 -0.98
C GLY A 162 -8.48 -11.00 -0.23
N GLY A 163 -9.32 -11.60 0.61
CA GLY A 163 -10.36 -10.88 1.34
C GLY A 163 -9.81 -9.85 2.34
N GLY A 164 -8.54 -9.95 2.72
CA GLY A 164 -7.81 -8.94 3.48
C GLY A 164 -8.55 -8.51 4.74
N THR A 165 -8.86 -7.22 4.84
CA THR A 165 -9.55 -6.61 5.99
C THR A 165 -11.08 -6.86 5.99
N GLY A 166 -11.59 -7.60 5.00
CA GLY A 166 -13.00 -7.97 4.86
C GLY A 166 -13.91 -6.82 4.44
N ILE A 167 -13.38 -5.86 3.65
CA ILE A 167 -14.14 -4.70 3.16
C ILE A 167 -15.32 -5.15 2.30
N ALA A 168 -15.07 -5.99 1.29
CA ALA A 168 -16.13 -6.52 0.45
C ALA A 168 -16.99 -7.54 1.21
N THR A 169 -16.38 -8.44 2.00
CA THR A 169 -17.08 -9.41 2.84
C THR A 169 -18.19 -8.77 3.69
N ALA A 170 -17.88 -7.66 4.37
CA ALA A 170 -18.82 -6.95 5.24
C ALA A 170 -20.06 -6.42 4.48
N GLU A 171 -19.90 -6.09 3.21
CA GLU A 171 -20.96 -5.53 2.36
C GLU A 171 -21.76 -6.62 1.64
N LEU A 172 -21.11 -7.75 1.30
CA LEU A 172 -21.73 -8.83 0.56
C LEU A 172 -22.50 -9.80 1.47
N LEU A 173 -21.96 -10.17 2.64
CA LEU A 173 -22.60 -11.14 3.53
C LEU A 173 -24.05 -10.80 3.89
N PRO A 174 -24.41 -9.53 4.21
CA PRO A 174 -25.80 -9.19 4.55
C PRO A 174 -26.82 -9.35 3.42
N VAL A 175 -26.35 -9.38 2.16
CA VAL A 175 -27.22 -9.55 0.97
C VAL A 175 -27.49 -11.02 0.67
N LEU A 176 -26.64 -11.92 1.16
CA LEU A 176 -26.70 -13.34 0.78
C LEU A 176 -27.82 -14.09 1.51
N PRO A 177 -28.61 -14.91 0.78
CA PRO A 177 -29.62 -15.75 1.40
C PRO A 177 -28.93 -16.92 2.11
N SER A 178 -28.80 -16.84 3.44
CA SER A 178 -28.02 -17.79 4.25
C SER A 178 -28.33 -19.28 4.05
N LYS A 179 -29.55 -19.63 3.63
CA LYS A 179 -29.97 -21.03 3.34
C LYS A 179 -29.62 -21.50 1.92
N GLN A 180 -29.21 -20.59 1.04
CA GLN A 180 -28.95 -20.83 -0.38
C GLN A 180 -27.60 -20.23 -0.81
N SER A 181 -26.68 -19.99 0.14
CA SER A 181 -25.38 -19.44 -0.16
C SER A 181 -24.28 -20.07 0.69
N ASN A 182 -23.15 -20.42 0.05
CA ASN A 182 -21.89 -20.72 0.70
C ASN A 182 -20.86 -19.64 0.33
N TYR A 183 -20.32 -18.95 1.33
CA TYR A 183 -19.27 -17.95 1.16
C TYR A 183 -17.94 -18.51 1.68
N THR A 184 -16.92 -18.55 0.84
CA THR A 184 -15.57 -18.97 1.20
C THR A 184 -14.65 -17.76 1.17
N PHE A 185 -14.29 -17.26 2.35
CA PHE A 185 -13.29 -16.21 2.52
C PHE A 185 -11.89 -16.82 2.43
N THR A 186 -11.01 -16.27 1.60
CA THR A 186 -9.61 -16.71 1.52
C THR A 186 -8.64 -15.54 1.50
N ASP A 187 -7.48 -15.76 2.09
CA ASP A 187 -6.36 -14.83 2.07
C ASP A 187 -5.05 -15.62 2.20
N VAL A 188 -3.95 -15.05 1.69
CA VAL A 188 -2.61 -15.62 1.84
C VAL A 188 -2.04 -15.34 3.23
N GLY A 189 -2.46 -14.24 3.87
CA GLY A 189 -2.05 -13.83 5.19
C GLY A 189 -2.89 -14.49 6.30
N GLY A 190 -2.26 -15.32 7.12
CA GLY A 190 -2.92 -15.98 8.26
C GLY A 190 -3.52 -15.00 9.29
N PHE A 191 -2.94 -13.80 9.40
CA PHE A 191 -3.50 -12.70 10.20
C PHE A 191 -4.92 -12.33 9.73
N PHE A 192 -5.12 -12.10 8.43
CA PHE A 192 -6.42 -11.73 7.87
C PHE A 192 -7.47 -12.84 8.05
N LEU A 193 -7.09 -14.10 7.88
CA LEU A 193 -7.98 -15.23 8.14
C LEU A 193 -8.43 -15.29 9.61
N THR A 194 -7.50 -15.03 10.54
CA THR A 194 -7.77 -15.02 11.98
C THR A 194 -8.73 -13.89 12.35
N GLU A 195 -8.50 -12.70 11.81
CA GLU A 195 -9.34 -11.52 12.07
C GLU A 195 -10.72 -11.65 11.42
N ALA A 196 -10.80 -12.15 10.18
CA ALA A 196 -12.07 -12.41 9.51
C ALA A 196 -12.95 -13.40 10.31
N LYS A 197 -12.35 -14.48 10.84
CA LYS A 197 -13.06 -15.48 11.66
C LYS A 197 -13.58 -14.95 13.00
N LYS A 198 -12.93 -13.93 13.57
CA LYS A 198 -13.43 -13.26 14.78
C LYS A 198 -14.64 -12.38 14.47
N LYS A 199 -14.69 -11.83 13.26
CA LYS A 199 -15.64 -10.78 12.85
C LYS A 199 -16.90 -11.31 12.17
N PHE A 200 -16.80 -12.38 11.40
CA PHE A 200 -17.89 -12.99 10.61
C PHE A 200 -18.08 -14.45 10.99
#